data_AF-A0A2D6BM34-F1
#
_entry.id   AF-A0A2D6BM34-F1
#
_cell.length_a   1.000
_cell.length_b   1.000
_cell.length_c   1.000
_cell.angle_alpha   90.00
_cell.angle_beta   90.00
_cell.angle_gamma   90.00
#
_symmetry.space_group_name_H-M   'P 1'
#
loop_
_entity.id
_entity.type
_entity.pdbx_description
1 polymer ?
#
loop_
_entity_poly.entity_id
_entity_poly.type
_entity_poly.pdbx_seq_one_letter_code
_entity_poly.pdbx_strand_id
1 'polypeptide(L)'
;MGTERCAGCHAEQAAAWRGSDHDLAMADASSPALAAPFAGEAHEAHGITTTFLTRQGQRYVEAEAADGSLREFPVPYTFGARPLQQVLVDRGAGRLAALHLAWDTRPAAEGGGRWFSLRGEERVAPGDPLHWTGPAGDWNVQCADCHSTGLSLGWDEATRSYEPHWAEIDVACEACHGPGARHVTRVETGRGSDDLAARKAPRQWAFAENDPIARRVPPAGDDATAEVEFCAPCHS
;
A
#
# COMPACT_ATOMS: atom_id res chain seq x y z
N MET A 1 -3.05 5.71 -16.21
CA MET A 1 -3.98 5.11 -17.20
C MET A 1 -4.65 3.86 -16.67
N GLY A 2 -4.07 3.21 -15.65
CA GLY A 2 -4.70 2.09 -14.97
C GLY A 2 -4.31 0.74 -15.54
N THR A 3 -4.22 -0.27 -14.68
CA THR A 3 -3.88 -1.65 -15.03
C THR A 3 -4.79 -2.25 -16.08
N GLU A 4 -6.09 -1.90 -16.09
CA GLU A 4 -7.04 -2.41 -17.08
C GLU A 4 -6.68 -2.01 -18.53
N ARG A 5 -6.06 -0.84 -18.73
CA ARG A 5 -5.54 -0.46 -20.06
C ARG A 5 -4.36 -1.34 -20.48
N CYS A 6 -3.50 -1.69 -19.53
CA CYS A 6 -2.37 -2.59 -19.76
C CYS A 6 -2.85 -4.01 -20.07
N ALA A 7 -3.85 -4.50 -19.32
CA ALA A 7 -4.43 -5.84 -19.46
C ALA A 7 -5.01 -6.12 -20.85
N GLY A 8 -5.46 -5.08 -21.56
CA GLY A 8 -5.99 -5.20 -22.93
C GLY A 8 -4.99 -5.77 -23.95
N CYS A 9 -3.69 -5.56 -23.74
CA CYS A 9 -2.63 -6.13 -24.59
C CYS A 9 -1.71 -7.10 -23.83
N HIS A 10 -1.65 -7.00 -22.50
CA HIS A 10 -0.76 -7.76 -21.61
C HIS A 10 -1.56 -8.64 -20.62
N ALA A 11 -2.48 -9.45 -21.15
CA ALA A 11 -3.41 -10.23 -20.34
C ALA A 11 -2.71 -11.22 -19.39
N GLU A 12 -1.62 -11.87 -19.83
CA GLU A 12 -0.87 -12.82 -19.02
C GLU A 12 -0.18 -12.14 -17.83
N GLN A 13 0.45 -10.98 -18.07
CA GLN A 13 1.13 -10.21 -17.02
C GLN A 13 0.11 -9.64 -16.02
N ALA A 14 -1.00 -9.11 -16.51
CA ALA A 14 -2.09 -8.64 -15.66
C ALA A 14 -2.67 -9.78 -14.81
N ALA A 15 -2.85 -10.98 -15.38
CA ALA A 15 -3.31 -12.15 -14.63
C ALA A 15 -2.32 -12.59 -13.54
N ALA A 16 -1.02 -12.46 -13.79
CA ALA A 16 0.01 -12.77 -12.79
C ALA A 16 0.13 -11.71 -11.69
N TRP A 17 -0.13 -10.43 -12.02
CA TRP A 17 -0.14 -9.34 -11.05
C TRP A 17 -1.37 -9.36 -10.14
N ARG A 18 -2.55 -9.70 -10.66
CA ARG A 18 -3.79 -9.80 -9.88
C ARG A 18 -3.66 -10.82 -8.74
N GLY A 19 -4.00 -10.42 -7.53
CA GLY A 19 -3.89 -11.19 -6.30
C GLY A 19 -2.45 -11.30 -5.75
N SER A 20 -1.48 -10.64 -6.38
CA SER A 20 -0.13 -10.49 -5.81
C SER A 20 -0.14 -9.54 -4.62
N ASP A 21 0.93 -9.55 -3.82
CA ASP A 21 1.03 -8.62 -2.69
C ASP A 21 1.20 -7.15 -3.15
N HIS A 22 1.55 -6.91 -4.42
CA HIS A 22 1.54 -5.56 -5.01
C HIS A 22 0.12 -5.07 -5.32
N ASP A 23 -0.72 -5.93 -5.92
CA ASP A 23 -2.15 -5.65 -6.14
C ASP A 23 -2.90 -5.52 -4.81
N LEU A 24 -2.52 -6.33 -3.82
CA LEU A 24 -3.12 -6.32 -2.48
C LEU A 24 -2.41 -5.40 -1.49
N ALA A 25 -1.50 -4.53 -1.95
CA ALA A 25 -0.75 -3.62 -1.10
C ALA A 25 -1.69 -2.68 -0.33
N MET A 26 -2.77 -2.27 -1.00
CA MET A 26 -3.88 -1.50 -0.45
C MET A 26 -5.17 -1.84 -1.19
N ALA A 27 -6.32 -1.66 -0.56
CA ALA A 27 -7.62 -1.85 -1.20
C ALA A 27 -8.70 -1.01 -0.50
N ASP A 28 -9.78 -0.68 -1.21
CA ASP A 28 -10.98 -0.12 -0.58
C ASP A 28 -11.51 -1.07 0.51
N ALA A 29 -11.97 -0.53 1.63
CA ALA A 29 -12.54 -1.32 2.72
C ALA A 29 -13.90 -1.96 2.36
N SER A 30 -14.48 -1.62 1.21
CA SER A 30 -15.62 -2.34 0.62
C SER A 30 -15.22 -3.51 -0.28
N SER A 31 -13.92 -3.65 -0.60
CA SER A 31 -13.40 -4.71 -1.44
C SER A 31 -13.61 -6.08 -0.79
N PRO A 32 -13.82 -7.15 -1.58
CA PRO A 32 -13.76 -8.53 -1.10
C PRO A 32 -12.42 -8.91 -0.46
N ALA A 33 -11.36 -8.11 -0.66
CA ALA A 33 -10.04 -8.29 -0.05
C ALA A 33 -9.97 -7.88 1.44
N LEU A 34 -11.03 -7.25 1.97
CA LEU A 34 -11.13 -6.96 3.41
C LEU A 34 -11.25 -8.28 4.20
N ALA A 35 -10.24 -8.57 5.02
CA ALA A 35 -10.16 -9.80 5.79
C ALA A 35 -10.93 -9.73 7.12
N ALA A 36 -10.93 -8.57 7.78
CA ALA A 36 -11.60 -8.40 9.06
C ALA A 36 -13.12 -8.21 8.87
N PRO A 37 -14.00 -8.77 9.74
CA PRO A 37 -15.44 -8.69 9.51
C PRO A 37 -16.06 -7.33 9.83
N PHE A 38 -15.49 -6.56 10.77
CA PHE A 38 -16.06 -5.31 11.29
C PHE A 38 -17.49 -5.51 11.83
N ALA A 39 -17.69 -6.60 12.58
CA ALA A 39 -18.96 -7.00 13.17
C ALA A 39 -19.09 -6.60 14.66
N GLY A 40 -18.18 -5.76 15.17
CA GLY A 40 -18.13 -5.35 16.58
C GLY A 40 -16.98 -5.98 17.36
N GLU A 41 -15.96 -6.48 16.66
CA GLU A 41 -14.75 -6.99 17.29
C GLU A 41 -14.02 -5.85 18.01
N ALA A 42 -13.44 -6.16 19.16
CA ALA A 42 -12.71 -5.18 19.96
C ALA A 42 -11.32 -5.67 20.31
N HIS A 43 -10.40 -4.72 20.43
CA HIS A 43 -9.07 -4.92 20.99
C HIS A 43 -8.94 -4.03 22.23
N GLU A 44 -8.63 -4.62 23.38
CA GLU A 44 -8.46 -3.90 24.64
C GLU A 44 -6.99 -3.93 25.05
N ALA A 45 -6.41 -2.76 25.27
CA ALA A 45 -5.06 -2.60 25.79
C ALA A 45 -4.96 -1.32 26.62
N HIS A 46 -4.22 -1.37 27.73
CA HIS A 46 -3.99 -0.21 28.60
C HIS A 46 -5.26 0.52 29.07
N GLY A 47 -6.38 -0.20 29.25
CA GLY A 47 -7.66 0.37 29.64
C GLY A 47 -8.40 1.14 28.53
N ILE A 48 -7.94 1.00 27.28
CA ILE A 48 -8.57 1.58 26.08
C ILE A 48 -9.12 0.44 25.24
N THR A 49 -10.39 0.54 24.86
CA THR A 49 -11.04 -0.39 23.94
C THR A 49 -11.12 0.24 22.56
N THR A 50 -10.53 -0.40 21.56
CA THR A 50 -10.69 -0.04 20.15
C THR A 50 -11.67 -1.01 19.50
N THR A 51 -12.75 -0.51 18.91
CA THR A 51 -13.85 -1.34 18.37
C THR A 51 -13.98 -1.16 16.86
N PHE A 52 -14.15 -2.25 16.12
CA PHE A 52 -14.30 -2.25 14.67
C PHE A 52 -15.72 -2.63 14.26
N LEU A 53 -16.32 -1.83 13.39
CA LEU A 53 -17.76 -1.83 13.20
C LEU A 53 -18.18 -1.39 11.79
N THR A 54 -19.32 -1.90 11.36
CA THR A 54 -19.98 -1.48 10.13
C THR A 54 -21.17 -0.59 10.44
N ARG A 55 -21.27 0.56 9.75
CA ARG A 55 -22.44 1.47 9.79
C ARG A 55 -22.90 1.71 8.37
N GLN A 56 -24.16 1.41 8.08
CA GLN A 56 -24.77 1.67 6.77
C GLN A 56 -23.93 1.16 5.57
N GLY A 57 -23.26 0.00 5.75
CA GLY A 57 -22.40 -0.62 4.74
C GLY A 57 -20.94 -0.10 4.71
N GLN A 58 -20.63 0.98 5.42
CA GLN A 58 -19.29 1.55 5.55
C GLN A 58 -18.57 1.03 6.80
N ARG A 59 -17.23 0.99 6.75
CA ARG A 59 -16.37 0.50 7.83
C ARG A 59 -15.92 1.64 8.72
N TYR A 60 -15.90 1.40 10.02
CA TYR A 60 -15.54 2.37 11.05
C TYR A 60 -14.70 1.72 12.14
N VAL A 61 -13.92 2.55 12.83
CA VAL A 61 -13.24 2.20 14.07
C VAL A 61 -13.55 3.23 15.15
N GLU A 62 -13.91 2.79 16.34
CA GLU A 62 -13.91 3.62 17.54
C GLU A 62 -12.54 3.50 18.21
N ALA A 63 -11.77 4.59 18.26
CA ALA A 63 -10.38 4.60 18.74
C ALA A 63 -10.03 5.89 19.51
N GLU A 64 -8.93 5.86 20.27
CA GLU A 64 -8.41 7.03 20.99
C GLU A 64 -7.89 8.09 20.01
N ALA A 65 -8.49 9.27 20.03
CA ALA A 65 -8.16 10.40 19.19
C ALA A 65 -6.93 11.16 19.69
N ALA A 66 -6.49 12.17 18.93
CA ALA A 66 -5.33 13.00 19.28
C ALA A 66 -5.48 13.77 20.60
N ASP A 67 -6.71 13.96 21.10
CA ASP A 67 -7.01 14.61 22.38
C ASP A 67 -7.26 13.61 23.53
N GLY A 68 -7.10 12.31 23.28
CA GLY A 68 -7.35 11.24 24.25
C GLY A 68 -8.82 10.82 24.40
N SER A 69 -9.75 11.43 23.66
CA SER A 69 -11.15 10.99 23.64
C SER A 69 -11.35 9.78 22.73
N LEU A 70 -12.28 8.89 23.07
CA LEU A 70 -12.73 7.85 22.14
C LEU A 70 -13.67 8.46 21.10
N ARG A 71 -13.36 8.24 19.82
CA ARG A 71 -14.15 8.75 18.70
C ARG A 71 -14.26 7.69 17.61
N GLU A 72 -15.39 7.72 16.91
CA GLU A 72 -15.61 6.90 15.72
C GLU A 72 -15.00 7.60 14.48
N PHE A 73 -14.27 6.83 13.68
CA PHE A 73 -13.60 7.29 12.46
C PHE A 73 -13.91 6.36 11.28
N PRO A 74 -14.10 6.89 10.06
CA PRO A 74 -14.24 6.06 8.87
C PRO A 74 -12.95 5.29 8.57
N VAL A 75 -13.10 4.08 8.03
CA VAL A 75 -12.01 3.26 7.52
C VAL A 75 -12.22 3.08 6.02
N PRO A 76 -11.67 3.97 5.17
CA PRO A 76 -11.85 3.87 3.73
C PRO A 76 -11.00 2.77 3.07
N TYR A 77 -9.84 2.42 3.63
CA TYR A 77 -8.90 1.48 3.00
C TYR A 77 -8.34 0.45 3.98
N THR A 78 -7.96 -0.70 3.44
CA THR A 78 -7.07 -1.66 4.08
C THR A 78 -5.65 -1.49 3.56
N PHE A 79 -4.70 -1.96 4.36
CA PHE A 79 -3.27 -1.84 4.08
C PHE A 79 -2.59 -3.19 4.34
N GLY A 80 -2.03 -3.78 3.28
CA GLY A 80 -1.51 -5.15 3.28
C GLY A 80 -2.59 -6.24 3.23
N ALA A 81 -2.14 -7.50 3.22
CA ALA A 81 -3.02 -8.66 3.09
C ALA A 81 -2.59 -9.88 3.93
N ARG A 82 -1.31 -10.26 3.93
CA ARG A 82 -0.82 -11.45 4.64
C ARG A 82 0.57 -11.20 5.23
N PRO A 83 0.89 -11.76 6.42
CA PRO A 83 -0.01 -12.48 7.34
C PRO A 83 -0.89 -11.54 8.19
N LEU A 84 -0.83 -10.24 7.92
CA LEU A 84 -1.58 -9.21 8.64
C LEU A 84 -2.16 -8.19 7.66
N GLN A 85 -3.28 -7.59 8.03
CA GLN A 85 -3.91 -6.50 7.29
C GLN A 85 -4.23 -5.37 8.27
N GLN A 86 -3.60 -4.22 8.05
CA GLN A 86 -3.91 -2.98 8.76
C GLN A 86 -5.08 -2.25 8.08
N VAL A 87 -5.51 -1.18 8.72
CA VAL A 87 -6.55 -0.28 8.22
C VAL A 87 -6.05 1.15 8.19
N LEU A 88 -6.48 1.89 7.18
CA LEU A 88 -6.31 3.34 7.14
C LEU A 88 -7.56 4.02 7.67
N VAL A 89 -7.35 4.92 8.61
CA VAL A 89 -8.39 5.68 9.30
C VAL A 89 -8.43 7.08 8.72
N ASP A 90 -9.61 7.53 8.30
CA ASP A 90 -9.82 8.92 7.87
C ASP A 90 -9.97 9.83 9.08
N ARG A 91 -9.02 10.75 9.25
CA ARG A 91 -9.01 11.73 10.33
C ARG A 91 -9.59 13.08 9.92
N GLY A 92 -10.13 13.18 8.70
CA GLY A 92 -10.62 14.39 8.07
C GLY A 92 -9.52 15.19 7.37
N ALA A 93 -9.93 16.16 6.55
CA ALA A 93 -9.03 17.05 5.79
C ALA A 93 -8.01 16.29 4.92
N GLY A 94 -8.43 15.13 4.37
CA GLY A 94 -7.62 14.26 3.51
C GLY A 94 -6.49 13.52 4.23
N ARG A 95 -6.46 13.54 5.57
CA ARG A 95 -5.45 12.84 6.38
C ARG A 95 -5.88 11.41 6.64
N LEU A 96 -5.19 10.48 6.02
CA LEU A 96 -5.30 9.06 6.31
C LEU A 96 -4.21 8.68 7.32
N ALA A 97 -4.55 7.80 8.25
CA ALA A 97 -3.61 7.29 9.22
C ALA A 97 -3.65 5.78 9.34
N ALA A 98 -2.48 5.14 9.36
CA ALA A 98 -2.38 3.71 9.62
C ALA A 98 -2.60 3.45 11.12
N LEU A 99 -3.64 2.67 11.45
CA LEU A 99 -3.87 2.28 12.83
C LEU A 99 -2.78 1.31 13.29
N HIS A 100 -2.35 1.40 14.55
CA HIS A 100 -1.34 0.51 15.12
C HIS A 100 -1.87 -0.88 15.49
N LEU A 101 -3.04 -1.22 14.97
CA LEU A 101 -3.67 -2.53 15.06
C LEU A 101 -3.77 -3.14 13.67
N ALA A 102 -3.54 -4.44 13.59
CA ALA A 102 -3.75 -5.23 12.39
C ALA A 102 -4.63 -6.43 12.67
N TRP A 103 -5.37 -6.86 11.65
CA TRP A 103 -6.06 -8.13 11.64
C TRP A 103 -5.09 -9.23 11.25
N ASP A 104 -4.97 -10.26 12.07
CA ASP A 104 -4.18 -11.45 11.76
C ASP A 104 -4.94 -12.28 10.71
N THR A 105 -4.44 -12.33 9.48
CA THR A 105 -5.13 -12.99 8.36
C THR A 105 -4.85 -14.49 8.29
N ARG A 106 -4.05 -15.03 9.21
CA ARG A 106 -3.77 -16.47 9.29
C ARG A 106 -5.03 -17.25 9.70
N PRO A 107 -5.08 -18.56 9.42
CA PRO A 107 -6.16 -19.42 9.90
C PRO A 107 -6.31 -19.35 11.43
N ALA A 108 -7.54 -19.46 11.92
CA ALA A 108 -7.82 -19.49 13.36
C ALA A 108 -7.07 -20.64 14.07
N ALA A 109 -6.83 -21.76 13.39
CA ALA A 109 -6.04 -22.87 13.91
C ALA A 109 -4.56 -22.50 14.21
N GLU A 110 -4.06 -21.43 13.59
CA GLU A 110 -2.71 -20.86 13.80
C GLU A 110 -2.74 -19.62 14.72
N GLY A 111 -3.90 -19.30 15.32
CA GLY A 111 -4.09 -18.16 16.20
C GLY A 111 -4.45 -16.84 15.50
N GLY A 112 -4.78 -16.88 14.21
CA GLY A 112 -5.28 -15.73 13.46
C GLY A 112 -6.76 -15.46 13.65
N GLY A 113 -7.31 -14.58 12.82
CA GLY A 113 -8.71 -14.12 12.91
C GLY A 113 -8.96 -13.20 14.11
N ARG A 114 -8.00 -12.34 14.45
CA ARG A 114 -8.07 -11.42 15.58
C ARG A 114 -7.33 -10.11 15.33
N TRP A 115 -7.75 -9.05 15.99
CA TRP A 115 -7.00 -7.80 16.07
C TRP A 115 -5.85 -7.91 17.08
N PHE A 116 -4.67 -7.42 16.70
CA PHE A 116 -3.51 -7.37 17.57
C PHE A 116 -2.72 -6.07 17.38
N SER A 117 -1.97 -5.70 18.42
CA SER A 117 -1.08 -4.53 18.42
C SER A 117 0.20 -4.81 17.65
N LEU A 118 0.54 -3.92 16.73
CA LEU A 118 1.84 -3.90 16.04
C LEU A 118 2.97 -3.33 16.89
N ARG A 119 2.62 -2.73 18.04
CA ARG A 119 3.56 -2.17 19.02
C ARG A 119 3.80 -3.11 20.20
N GLY A 120 3.23 -4.32 20.16
CA GLY A 120 3.24 -5.24 21.30
C GLY A 120 2.52 -4.62 22.51
N GLU A 121 3.13 -4.73 23.68
CA GLU A 121 2.60 -4.22 24.96
C GLU A 121 2.98 -2.74 25.23
N GLU A 122 3.59 -2.04 24.27
CA GLU A 122 3.98 -0.65 24.43
C GLU A 122 2.76 0.28 24.30
N ARG A 123 2.49 1.08 25.35
CA ARG A 123 1.50 2.16 25.27
C ARG A 123 2.11 3.38 24.60
N VAL A 124 1.65 3.66 23.39
CA VAL A 124 1.93 4.92 22.70
C VAL A 124 0.73 5.84 22.91
N ALA A 125 0.91 6.92 23.68
CA ALA A 125 -0.19 7.80 24.07
C ALA A 125 -0.39 8.95 23.07
N PRO A 126 -1.57 9.59 23.02
CA PRO A 126 -1.78 10.80 22.24
C PRO A 126 -0.74 11.88 22.56
N GLY A 127 -0.24 12.55 21.51
CA GLY A 127 0.85 13.53 21.61
C GLY A 127 2.25 12.93 21.40
N ASP A 128 2.40 11.61 21.49
CA ASP A 128 3.63 10.93 21.07
C ASP A 128 3.72 10.92 19.53
N PRO A 129 4.90 11.21 18.93
CA PRO A 129 5.08 11.13 17.48
C PRO A 129 4.78 9.76 16.86
N LEU A 130 4.92 8.70 17.64
CA LEU A 130 4.60 7.33 17.27
C LEU A 130 3.12 7.00 17.44
N HIS A 131 2.28 7.87 18.01
CA HIS A 131 0.86 7.57 18.08
C HIS A 131 0.28 7.50 16.67
N TRP A 132 -0.79 6.72 16.45
CA TRP A 132 -1.40 6.59 15.12
C TRP A 132 -1.94 7.95 14.60
N THR A 133 -2.21 8.90 15.49
CA THR A 133 -2.57 10.29 15.12
C THR A 133 -1.37 11.23 14.96
N GLY A 134 -0.16 10.75 15.25
CA GLY A 134 1.11 11.45 15.09
C GLY A 134 1.74 11.28 13.71
N PRO A 135 2.93 11.86 13.47
CA PRO A 135 3.60 11.82 12.17
C PRO A 135 4.00 10.42 11.70
N ALA A 136 4.25 9.47 12.61
CA ALA A 136 4.59 8.11 12.22
C ALA A 136 3.38 7.33 11.67
N GLY A 137 2.16 7.71 12.08
CA GLY A 137 0.93 7.13 11.57
C GLY A 137 0.39 7.83 10.31
N ASP A 138 0.95 8.98 9.90
CA ASP A 138 0.45 9.78 8.77
C ASP A 138 0.75 9.08 7.43
N TRP A 139 -0.24 8.39 6.87
CA TRP A 139 -0.09 7.60 5.65
C TRP A 139 0.31 8.47 4.46
N ASN A 140 -0.20 9.70 4.38
CA ASN A 140 0.00 10.59 3.24
C ASN A 140 1.49 10.84 2.98
N VAL A 141 2.31 10.92 4.03
CA VAL A 141 3.75 11.22 3.90
C VAL A 141 4.66 10.03 4.19
N GLN A 142 4.17 9.02 4.91
CA GLN A 142 4.97 7.84 5.24
C GLN A 142 4.83 6.69 4.25
N CYS A 143 3.67 6.58 3.58
CA CYS A 143 3.29 5.34 2.91
C CYS A 143 2.72 5.55 1.51
N ALA A 144 2.02 6.67 1.27
CA ALA A 144 1.23 6.86 0.06
C ALA A 144 2.03 6.70 -1.23
N ASP A 145 3.25 7.24 -1.29
CA ASP A 145 4.09 7.20 -2.50
C ASP A 145 4.46 5.77 -2.92
N CYS A 146 4.67 4.89 -1.93
CA CYS A 146 5.04 3.50 -2.17
C CYS A 146 3.84 2.56 -2.30
N HIS A 147 2.66 2.95 -1.79
CA HIS A 147 1.46 2.10 -1.73
C HIS A 147 0.32 2.62 -2.61
N SER A 148 0.60 3.54 -3.52
CA SER A 148 -0.35 3.98 -4.55
C SER A 148 0.39 4.24 -5.87
N THR A 149 -0.36 4.34 -6.95
CA THR A 149 0.20 4.57 -8.29
C THR A 149 -0.21 5.92 -8.83
N GLY A 150 0.76 6.72 -9.30
CA GLY A 150 0.49 8.03 -9.89
C GLY A 150 -0.02 9.06 -8.89
N LEU A 151 0.54 9.05 -7.67
CA LEU A 151 0.14 9.90 -6.56
C LEU A 151 0.39 11.39 -6.84
N SER A 152 -0.56 12.21 -6.39
CA SER A 152 -0.42 13.64 -6.15
C SER A 152 -1.09 13.96 -4.82
N LEU A 153 -0.31 14.35 -3.81
CA LEU A 153 -0.82 14.56 -2.45
C LEU A 153 -1.76 15.76 -2.29
N GLY A 154 -1.66 16.77 -3.16
CA GLY A 154 -2.52 17.96 -3.12
C GLY A 154 -2.45 18.70 -1.77
N TRP A 155 -1.25 18.93 -1.24
CA TRP A 155 -1.08 19.65 0.02
C TRP A 155 -1.44 21.13 -0.12
N ASP A 156 -2.35 21.61 0.73
CA ASP A 156 -2.67 23.03 0.90
C ASP A 156 -2.08 23.54 2.21
N GLU A 157 -1.17 24.52 2.12
CA GLU A 157 -0.49 25.08 3.28
C GLU A 157 -1.41 25.95 4.16
N ALA A 158 -2.37 26.65 3.56
CA ALA A 158 -3.26 27.58 4.26
C ALA A 158 -4.26 26.83 5.14
N THR A 159 -4.83 25.74 4.63
CA THR A 159 -5.79 24.89 5.35
C THR A 159 -5.11 23.71 6.07
N ARG A 160 -3.82 23.45 5.77
CA ARG A 160 -3.04 22.33 6.31
C ARG A 160 -3.71 20.97 6.04
N SER A 161 -4.27 20.81 4.85
CA SER A 161 -5.02 19.64 4.42
C SER A 161 -4.41 18.99 3.18
N TYR A 162 -4.74 17.72 2.95
CA TYR A 162 -4.43 17.03 1.71
C TYR A 162 -5.69 16.90 0.85
N GLU A 163 -5.48 16.86 -0.45
CA GLU A 163 -6.45 16.38 -1.42
C GLU A 163 -5.74 15.32 -2.29
N PRO A 164 -5.53 14.11 -1.75
CA PRO A 164 -4.72 13.13 -2.42
C PRO A 164 -5.48 12.56 -3.61
N HIS A 165 -4.81 12.53 -4.76
CA HIS A 165 -5.27 11.91 -5.99
C HIS A 165 -4.26 10.84 -6.40
N TRP A 166 -4.73 9.71 -6.87
CA TRP A 166 -3.91 8.63 -7.43
C TRP A 166 -4.65 7.99 -8.59
N ALA A 167 -3.91 7.32 -9.47
CA ALA A 167 -4.50 6.54 -10.55
C ALA A 167 -5.07 5.21 -10.04
N GLU A 168 -4.36 4.54 -9.14
CA GLU A 168 -4.72 3.25 -8.52
C GLU A 168 -4.25 3.23 -7.06
N ILE A 169 -5.03 2.60 -6.18
CA ILE A 169 -4.78 2.58 -4.72
C ILE A 169 -4.01 1.33 -4.31
N ASP A 170 -2.94 1.04 -5.04
CA ASP A 170 -2.06 -0.12 -4.87
C ASP A 170 -0.74 0.09 -5.66
N VAL A 171 0.13 -0.93 -5.69
CA VAL A 171 1.35 -0.96 -6.51
C VAL A 171 1.01 -1.56 -7.89
N ALA A 172 0.52 -0.70 -8.77
CA ALA A 172 0.04 -1.09 -10.09
C ALA A 172 1.12 -1.15 -11.16
N CYS A 173 0.71 -1.48 -12.38
CA CYS A 173 1.59 -1.58 -13.55
C CYS A 173 2.46 -0.32 -13.76
N GLU A 174 1.85 0.86 -13.64
CA GLU A 174 2.52 2.14 -13.89
C GLU A 174 3.43 2.56 -12.72
N ALA A 175 3.24 2.01 -11.52
CA ALA A 175 4.21 2.17 -10.43
C ALA A 175 5.54 1.49 -10.79
N CYS A 176 5.49 0.42 -11.60
CA CYS A 176 6.67 -0.34 -12.06
C CYS A 176 7.19 0.02 -13.47
N HIS A 177 6.34 0.54 -14.35
CA HIS A 177 6.69 0.80 -15.75
C HIS A 177 6.65 2.27 -16.15
N GLY A 178 6.26 3.15 -15.22
CA GLY A 178 6.02 4.57 -15.46
C GLY A 178 4.71 4.82 -16.22
N PRO A 179 4.38 6.11 -16.48
CA PRO A 179 3.12 6.48 -17.12
C PRO A 179 2.96 5.89 -18.53
N GLY A 180 1.88 5.13 -18.76
CA GLY A 180 1.65 4.38 -20.00
C GLY A 180 0.97 5.15 -21.13
N ALA A 181 0.56 6.40 -20.91
CA ALA A 181 -0.25 7.16 -21.89
C ALA A 181 0.42 7.30 -23.27
N ARG A 182 1.73 7.59 -23.30
CA ARG A 182 2.48 7.72 -24.55
C ARG A 182 2.61 6.36 -25.26
N HIS A 183 2.86 5.31 -24.49
CA HIS A 183 3.04 3.97 -24.99
C HIS A 183 1.78 3.46 -25.70
N VAL A 184 0.64 3.55 -25.01
CA VAL A 184 -0.67 3.18 -25.57
C VAL A 184 -0.92 3.94 -26.87
N THR A 185 -0.75 5.26 -26.86
CA THR A 185 -0.94 6.11 -28.05
C THR A 185 -0.06 5.66 -29.22
N ARG A 186 1.21 5.33 -28.97
CA ARG A 186 2.13 4.90 -30.03
C ARG A 186 1.78 3.53 -30.59
N VAL A 187 1.42 2.58 -29.73
CA VAL A 187 1.00 1.24 -30.17
C VAL A 187 -0.27 1.34 -31.02
N GLU A 188 -1.27 2.10 -30.56
CA GLU A 188 -2.53 2.33 -31.29
C GLU A 188 -2.32 3.05 -32.63
N THR A 189 -1.31 3.93 -32.72
CA THR A 189 -0.94 4.64 -33.96
C THR A 189 0.10 3.91 -34.82
N GLY A 190 0.48 2.68 -34.47
CA GLY A 190 1.41 1.85 -35.24
C GLY A 190 2.89 2.28 -35.17
N ARG A 191 3.27 3.07 -34.16
CA ARG A 191 4.60 3.70 -34.02
C ARG A 191 5.59 2.99 -33.08
N GLY A 192 5.30 1.74 -32.68
CA GLY A 192 6.17 0.93 -31.81
C GLY A 192 6.27 1.41 -30.36
N SER A 193 6.86 0.59 -29.48
CA SER A 193 6.62 0.62 -28.02
C SER A 193 7.83 0.88 -27.10
N ASP A 194 8.92 1.45 -27.60
CA ASP A 194 10.17 1.62 -26.83
C ASP A 194 10.18 2.88 -25.92
N ASP A 195 9.03 3.28 -25.37
CA ASP A 195 8.88 4.52 -24.59
C ASP A 195 8.45 4.32 -23.14
N LEU A 196 8.06 3.11 -22.74
CA LEU A 196 7.99 2.75 -21.31
C LEU A 196 9.39 2.54 -20.75
N ALA A 197 9.54 2.71 -19.43
CA ALA A 197 10.74 2.31 -18.69
C ALA A 197 10.89 0.78 -18.63
N ALA A 198 10.63 0.06 -19.72
CA ALA A 198 11.08 -1.29 -19.89
C ALA A 198 12.57 -1.23 -20.25
N ARG A 199 13.45 -1.20 -19.24
CA ARG A 199 14.87 -1.51 -19.46
C ARG A 199 14.96 -2.99 -19.87
N LYS A 200 14.73 -3.25 -21.15
CA LYS A 200 14.76 -4.54 -21.86
C LYS A 200 16.18 -5.10 -22.00
N ALA A 201 17.03 -4.96 -21.00
CA ALA A 201 18.22 -5.78 -21.00
C ALA A 201 17.85 -7.12 -20.35
N PRO A 202 17.87 -8.26 -21.08
CA PRO A 202 17.63 -9.55 -20.47
C PRO A 202 18.63 -9.72 -19.32
N ARG A 203 18.10 -9.83 -18.10
CA ARG A 203 18.90 -9.99 -16.89
C ARG A 203 19.49 -11.40 -16.91
N GLN A 204 20.74 -11.51 -17.35
CA GLN A 204 21.45 -12.77 -17.37
C GLN A 204 22.07 -12.99 -15.99
N TRP A 205 21.75 -14.13 -15.38
CA TRP A 205 22.41 -14.60 -14.17
C TRP A 205 23.33 -15.75 -14.57
N ALA A 206 24.59 -15.67 -14.20
CA ALA A 206 25.57 -16.70 -14.50
C ALA A 206 26.26 -17.17 -13.22
N PHE A 207 26.49 -18.47 -13.12
CA PHE A 207 27.40 -19.02 -12.13
C PHE A 207 28.83 -18.79 -12.62
N ALA A 208 29.68 -18.22 -11.76
CA ALA A 208 31.12 -18.29 -11.99
C ALA A 208 31.59 -19.72 -11.74
N GLU A 209 32.68 -20.11 -12.38
CA GLU A 209 33.24 -21.45 -12.22
C GLU A 209 33.54 -21.73 -10.73
N ASN A 210 32.97 -22.82 -10.21
CA ASN A 210 33.04 -23.22 -8.79
C ASN A 210 32.38 -22.26 -7.77
N ASP A 211 31.52 -21.36 -8.21
CA ASP A 211 30.75 -20.51 -7.31
C ASP A 211 29.30 -21.02 -7.17
N PRO A 212 28.84 -21.37 -5.96
CA PRO A 212 27.46 -21.84 -5.76
C PRO A 212 26.41 -20.71 -5.86
N ILE A 213 26.83 -19.44 -5.98
CA ILE A 213 25.93 -18.29 -6.05
C ILE A 213 25.98 -17.67 -7.45
N ALA A 214 24.83 -17.67 -8.14
CA ALA A 214 24.70 -16.97 -9.41
C ALA A 214 24.84 -15.46 -9.21
N ARG A 215 25.64 -14.81 -10.06
CA ARG A 215 25.78 -13.36 -10.07
C ARG A 215 25.14 -12.78 -11.32
N ARG A 216 24.56 -11.59 -11.18
CA ARG A 216 24.02 -10.82 -12.29
C ARG A 216 25.16 -10.44 -13.22
N VAL A 217 25.05 -10.79 -14.50
CA VAL A 217 25.95 -10.34 -15.57
C VAL A 217 25.41 -8.99 -16.07
N PRO A 218 26.08 -7.86 -15.79
CA PRO A 218 25.61 -6.57 -16.26
C PRO A 218 25.78 -6.50 -17.79
N PRO A 219 24.74 -6.16 -18.56
CA PRO A 219 24.89 -5.70 -19.93
C PRO A 219 25.89 -4.53 -20.03
N ALA A 220 26.58 -4.40 -21.15
CA ALA A 220 27.40 -3.22 -21.39
C ALA A 220 26.52 -1.96 -21.42
N GLY A 221 26.86 -0.95 -20.59
CA GLY A 221 26.09 0.28 -20.45
C GLY A 221 24.92 0.21 -19.46
N ASP A 222 24.83 -0.87 -18.67
CA ASP A 222 23.78 -1.01 -17.67
C ASP A 222 24.06 -0.12 -16.44
N ASP A 223 23.19 0.85 -16.23
CA ASP A 223 23.22 1.74 -15.09
C ASP A 223 22.37 1.14 -13.97
N ALA A 224 23.02 0.38 -13.08
CA ALA A 224 22.38 -0.21 -11.90
C ALA A 224 21.66 0.83 -11.02
N THR A 225 22.04 2.11 -11.13
CA THR A 225 21.42 3.22 -10.40
C THR A 225 19.93 3.25 -10.63
N ALA A 226 19.43 3.14 -11.86
CA ALA A 226 17.97 3.25 -12.02
C ALA A 226 17.16 2.00 -11.64
N GLU A 227 17.78 0.86 -11.33
CA GLU A 227 17.06 -0.22 -10.63
C GLU A 227 16.95 0.12 -9.13
N VAL A 228 18.01 0.70 -8.56
CA VAL A 228 18.01 1.23 -7.19
C VAL A 228 17.02 2.37 -7.05
N GLU A 229 17.08 3.41 -7.89
CA GLU A 229 16.13 4.55 -7.84
C GLU A 229 14.68 4.12 -8.03
N PHE A 230 14.44 2.94 -8.59
CA PHE A 230 13.12 2.45 -8.90
C PHE A 230 12.55 1.51 -7.83
N CYS A 231 13.36 0.57 -7.35
CA CYS A 231 12.93 -0.43 -6.37
C CYS A 231 13.26 -0.03 -4.93
N ALA A 232 14.35 0.72 -4.70
CA ALA A 232 14.78 1.09 -3.35
C ALA A 232 13.79 2.00 -2.62
N PRO A 233 13.03 2.91 -3.27
CA PRO A 233 11.99 3.66 -2.56
C PRO A 233 10.98 2.76 -1.83
N CYS A 234 10.71 1.55 -2.36
CA CYS A 234 9.72 0.62 -1.78
C CYS A 234 10.34 -0.53 -0.97
N HIS A 235 11.63 -0.83 -1.12
CA HIS A 235 12.27 -2.04 -0.58
C HIS A 235 13.66 -1.82 0.07
N SER A 236 13.97 -0.61 0.53
CA SER A 236 15.26 -0.27 1.16
C SER A 236 15.52 -0.98 2.49
#